data_AF-A0A6B3CM15-F1
#
_entry.id   AF-A0A6B3CM15-F1
#
_cell.length_a   1.000
_cell.length_b   1.000
_cell.length_c   1.000
_cell.angle_alpha   90.00
_cell.angle_beta   90.00
_cell.angle_gamma   90.00
#
_symmetry.space_group_name_H-M   'P 1'
#
loop_
_entity.id
_entity.type
_entity.pdbx_description
1 polymer ?
#
loop_
_entity_poly.entity_id
_entity_poly.type
_entity_poly.pdbx_seq_one_letter_code
_entity_poly.pdbx_strand_id
1 'polypeptide(L)' 'MSSTPTRPAFELRMGDVHLTVQRIPGWLVTALATAVGSALAAWFTSLL' A
#
# COMPACT_ATOMS: atom_id res chain seq x y z
N MET A 1 -7.43 -30.80 11.93
CA MET A 1 -6.82 -29.93 10.91
C MET A 1 -7.05 -28.50 11.34
N SER A 2 -6.06 -27.88 12.00
CA SER A 2 -6.17 -26.50 12.50
C SER A 2 -5.91 -25.55 11.33
N SER A 3 -6.95 -24.92 10.79
CA SER A 3 -6.79 -23.84 9.81
C SER A 3 -6.37 -22.59 10.57
N THR A 4 -5.05 -22.39 10.70
CA THR A 4 -4.52 -21.15 11.26
C THR A 4 -5.07 -20.00 10.40
N PRO A 5 -5.78 -19.01 10.98
CA PRO A 5 -6.34 -17.93 10.19
C PRO A 5 -5.21 -17.16 9.52
N THR A 6 -5.20 -17.15 8.18
CA THR A 6 -4.28 -16.34 7.39
C THR A 6 -4.55 -14.87 7.71
N ARG A 7 -3.65 -14.24 8.47
CA ARG A 7 -3.77 -12.81 8.78
C ARG A 7 -3.54 -12.00 7.50
N PRO A 8 -4.39 -11.00 7.19
CA PRO A 8 -4.19 -10.15 6.02
C PRO A 8 -2.87 -9.40 6.14
N ALA A 9 -2.18 -9.19 5.01
CA ALA A 9 -0.92 -8.46 4.96
C ALA A 9 -1.13 -6.95 5.23
N PHE A 10 -2.29 -6.42 4.85
CA PHE A 10 -2.70 -5.06 5.17
C PHE A 10 -4.22 -4.99 5.30
N GLU A 11 -4.71 -4.21 6.25
CA GLU A 11 -6.12 -4.01 6.52
C GLU A 11 -6.36 -2.52 6.71
N LEU A 12 -7.23 -1.94 5.88
CA LEU A 12 -7.65 -0.55 5.95
C LEU A 12 -9.16 -0.52 6.23
N ARG A 13 -9.53 0.07 7.36
CA ARG A 13 -10.91 0.33 7.73
C ARG A 13 -11.15 1.83 7.72
N MET A 14 -12.07 2.30 6.88
CA MET A 14 -12.46 3.71 6.79
C MET A 14 -13.99 3.81 6.77
N GLY A 15 -14.58 3.97 7.96
CA GLY A 15 -16.03 3.97 8.13
C GLY A 15 -16.65 2.63 7.73
N ASP A 16 -17.49 2.66 6.70
CA ASP A 16 -18.14 1.47 6.13
C ASP A 16 -17.24 0.70 5.13
N VAL A 17 -16.13 1.31 4.68
CA VAL A 17 -15.20 0.66 3.74
C VAL A 17 -14.19 -0.18 4.51
N HIS A 18 -14.22 -1.49 4.25
CA HIS A 18 -13.25 -2.45 4.76
C HIS A 18 -12.45 -3.05 3.59
N LEU A 19 -11.18 -2.66 3.47
CA LEU A 19 -10.26 -3.16 2.46
C LEU A 19 -9.22 -4.07 3.12
N THR A 20 -9.19 -5.35 2.72
CA THR A 20 -8.18 -6.31 3.15
C THR A 20 -7.29 -6.70 1.98
N VAL A 21 -5.98 -6.55 2.14
CA VAL A 21 -4.98 -7.00 1.18
C VAL A 21 -4.37 -8.29 1.73
N GLN A 22 -4.69 -9.40 1.09
CA GLN A 22 -4.16 -10.71 1.48
C GLN A 22 -2.73 -10.93 1.00
N ARG A 23 -2.35 -10.33 -0.13
CA ARG A 23 -1.02 -10.46 -0.73
C ARG A 23 -0.62 -9.17 -1.41
N ILE A 24 0.49 -8.59 -0.97
CA ILE A 24 1.13 -7.45 -1.63
C ILE A 24 2.08 -8.00 -2.69
N PRO A 25 1.79 -7.86 -3.99
CA PRO A 25 2.72 -8.30 -5.01
C PRO A 25 3.93 -7.34 -5.05
N GLY A 26 5.14 -7.88 -5.28
CA GLY A 26 6.37 -7.08 -5.23
C GLY A 26 6.36 -5.88 -6.20
N TRP A 27 5.73 -6.03 -7.37
CA TRP A 27 5.58 -4.92 -8.33
C TRP A 27 4.77 -3.75 -7.78
N LEU A 28 3.81 -4.00 -6.87
CA LEU A 28 3.00 -2.95 -6.25
C LEU A 28 3.85 -2.12 -5.29
N VAL A 29 4.79 -2.77 -4.58
CA VAL A 29 5.75 -2.06 -3.72
C VAL A 29 6.66 -1.19 -4.57
N THR A 30 7.17 -1.71 -5.69
CA THR A 30 7.99 -0.93 -6.63
C THR A 30 7.21 0.25 -7.20
N ALA A 31 5.98 0.03 -7.67
CA ALA A 31 5.14 1.08 -8.22
C ALA A 31 4.82 2.16 -7.18
N LEU A 32 4.54 1.76 -5.93
CA LEU A 32 4.29 2.70 -4.84
C LEU A 32 5.55 3.51 -4.51
N ALA A 33 6.71 2.86 -4.41
CA ALA A 33 7.99 3.54 -4.18
C ALA A 33 8.32 4.53 -5.31
N THR A 34 8.08 4.16 -6.57
CA THR A 34 8.25 5.06 -7.72
C THR A 34 7.27 6.22 -7.67
N ALA A 35 5.99 5.97 -7.34
CA ALA A 35 4.98 7.02 -7.24
C ALA A 35 5.30 8.01 -6.10
N VAL A 36 5.69 7.51 -4.93
CA VAL A 36 6.11 8.34 -3.79
C VAL A 36 7.37 9.14 -4.13
N GLY A 37 8.39 8.50 -4.74
CA GLY A 37 9.59 9.20 -5.19
C GLY A 37 9.29 10.29 -6.22
N SER A 38 8.39 10.02 -7.17
CA SER A 38 7.96 10.99 -8.18
C SER A 38 7.16 12.15 -7.58
N ALA A 39 6.25 11.85 -6.65
CA ALA A 39 5.48 12.87 -5.93
C ALA A 39 6.39 13.75 -5.06
N LEU A 40 7.38 13.16 -4.39
CA LEU A 40 8.37 13.88 -3.60
C LEU A 40 9.24 14.78 -4.50
N ALA A 41 9.71 14.26 -5.64
CA ALA A 41 10.48 15.04 -6.61
C ALA A 41 9.66 16.22 -7.14
N ALA A 42 8.41 15.99 -7.53
CA ALA A 42 7.50 17.04 -7.98
C ALA A 42 7.26 18.11 -6.91
N TRP A 43 7.14 17.72 -5.63
CA TRP A 43 6.98 18.66 -4.53
C TRP A 43 8.22 19.55 -4.35
N PHE A 44 9.43 18.97 -4.41
CA PHE A 44 10.67 19.76 -4.38
C PHE A 44 10.78 20.72 -5.57
N THR A 45 10.39 20.29 -6.77
CA THR A 45 10.37 21.18 -7.94
C THR A 45 9.32 22.29 -7.80
N SER A 46 8.22 22.05 -7.09
CA SER A 46 7.18 23.07 -6.85
C SER A 46 7.57 24.12 -5.79
N LEU A 47 8.63 23.88 -5.01
CA LEU A 47 9.12 24.80 -3.97
C LEU A 47 10.29 25.68 -4.46
N LEU A 48 10.79 25.45 -5.68
CA LEU A 48 11.88 26.18 -6.32
C LEU A 48 11.35 27.26 -7.26
#